data_AF-A0A956JS69-F1
#
_entry.id   AF-A0A956JS69-F1
#
_cell.length_a   1.000
_cell.length_b   1.000
_cell.length_c   1.000
_cell.angle_alpha   90.00
_cell.angle_beta   90.00
_cell.angle_gamma   90.00
#
_symmetry.space_group_name_H-M   'P 1'
#
loop_
_entity.id
_entity.type
_entity.pdbx_description
1 polymer ?
#
loop_
_entity_poly.entity_id
_entity_poly.type
_entity_poly.pdbx_seq_one_letter_code
_entity_poly.pdbx_strand_id
1 'polypeptide(L)'
;MDAKDLTADERVALMGLLKLTVSADSTMSAEESQALLKIADAMGRAEFIEARKRAEAEITNFEAIKKAVKAVQRPEAQRLIYNLAVDVAEPDEIVETEADVLRWAAEAWGFEVDDETLRPK
;
A
#
# COMPACT_ATOMS: atom_id res chain seq x y z
N MET A 1 7.07 -12.31 -8.56
CA MET A 1 5.92 -12.52 -7.67
C MET A 1 4.87 -11.52 -8.10
N ASP A 2 3.62 -11.96 -8.19
CA ASP A 2 2.51 -11.14 -8.63
C ASP A 2 1.54 -10.86 -7.46
N ALA A 3 0.66 -9.86 -7.61
CA ALA A 3 -0.31 -9.49 -6.57
C ALA A 3 -1.21 -10.66 -6.12
N LYS A 4 -1.54 -11.59 -7.03
CA LYS A 4 -2.31 -12.82 -6.73
C LYS A 4 -1.58 -13.76 -5.76
N ASP A 5 -0.25 -13.70 -5.68
CA ASP A 5 0.57 -14.59 -4.85
C ASP A 5 0.65 -14.13 -3.38
N LEU A 6 0.13 -12.94 -3.07
CA LEU A 6 0.02 -12.45 -1.70
C LEU A 6 -0.96 -13.31 -0.91
N THR A 7 -0.59 -13.62 0.33
CA THR A 7 -1.49 -14.28 1.30
C THR A 7 -2.61 -13.34 1.74
N ALA A 8 -3.64 -13.89 2.39
CA ALA A 8 -4.75 -13.08 2.88
C ALA A 8 -4.30 -11.98 3.86
N ASP A 9 -3.32 -12.26 4.72
CA ASP A 9 -2.78 -11.28 5.68
C ASP A 9 -1.93 -10.20 4.98
N GLU A 10 -1.14 -10.60 3.98
CA GLU A 10 -0.34 -9.68 3.16
C GLU A 10 -1.22 -8.76 2.32
N ARG A 11 -2.36 -9.24 1.82
CA ARG A 11 -3.35 -8.40 1.13
C ARG A 11 -4.00 -7.40 2.08
N VAL A 12 -4.27 -7.78 3.33
CA VAL A 12 -4.75 -6.84 4.36
C VAL A 12 -3.69 -5.78 4.67
N ALA A 13 -2.41 -6.17 4.76
CA ALA A 13 -1.31 -5.22 4.93
C ALA A 13 -1.22 -4.24 3.75
N LEU A 14 -1.37 -4.71 2.51
CA LEU A 14 -1.46 -3.85 1.32
C LEU A 14 -2.64 -2.87 1.41
N MET A 15 -3.85 -3.35 1.73
CA MET A 15 -5.01 -2.47 1.88
C MET A 15 -4.80 -1.41 2.98
N GLY A 16 -4.13 -1.79 4.08
CA GLY A 16 -3.75 -0.87 5.14
C GLY A 16 -2.77 0.20 4.67
N LEU A 17 -1.72 -0.20 3.94
CA LEU A 17 -0.72 0.73 3.42
C LEU A 17 -1.33 1.69 2.38
N LEU A 18 -2.10 1.16 1.43
CA LEU A 18 -2.84 1.97 0.44
C LEU A 18 -3.78 2.97 1.11
N LYS A 19 -4.43 2.58 2.21
CA LYS A 19 -5.27 3.48 3.00
C LYS A 19 -4.45 4.61 3.62
N LEU A 20 -3.22 4.37 4.09
CA LEU A 20 -2.36 5.43 4.62
C LEU A 20 -1.91 6.40 3.54
N THR A 21 -1.49 5.86 2.40
CA THR A 21 -1.05 6.65 1.25
C THR A 21 -2.19 7.55 0.79
N VAL A 22 -3.37 7.00 0.47
CA VAL A 22 -4.46 7.78 -0.11
C VAL A 22 -5.24 8.63 0.92
N SER A 23 -5.30 8.23 2.20
CA SER A 23 -6.00 9.03 3.22
C SER A 23 -5.18 10.24 3.69
N ALA A 24 -3.93 10.38 3.23
CA ALA A 24 -3.06 11.47 3.62
C ALA A 24 -3.59 12.85 3.18
N ASP A 25 -4.27 12.93 2.02
CA ASP A 25 -4.86 14.19 1.49
C ASP A 25 -6.40 14.18 1.46
N SER A 26 -7.05 13.27 2.18
CA SER A 26 -8.52 13.18 2.36
C SER A 26 -9.41 13.08 1.10
N THR A 27 -8.83 13.08 -0.10
CA THR A 27 -9.52 12.90 -1.38
C THR A 27 -8.68 12.02 -2.31
N MET A 28 -9.27 10.94 -2.82
CA MET A 28 -8.64 10.09 -3.83
C MET A 28 -8.84 10.70 -5.23
N SER A 29 -7.78 10.81 -6.02
CA SER A 29 -7.86 11.30 -7.40
C SER A 29 -8.41 10.24 -8.37
N ALA A 30 -8.64 10.63 -9.63
CA ALA A 30 -9.07 9.71 -10.67
C ALA A 30 -7.93 8.77 -11.10
N GLU A 31 -6.69 9.26 -11.05
CA GLU A 31 -5.45 8.59 -11.40
C GLU A 31 -5.11 7.51 -10.36
N GLU A 32 -5.16 7.85 -9.07
CA GLU A 32 -5.02 6.90 -7.96
C GLU A 32 -6.11 5.82 -8.02
N SER A 33 -7.35 6.22 -8.31
CA SER A 33 -8.47 5.29 -8.49
C SER A 33 -8.20 4.28 -9.61
N GLN A 34 -7.61 4.73 -10.73
CA GLN A 34 -7.22 3.84 -11.83
C GLN A 34 -6.07 2.90 -11.44
N ALA A 35 -5.09 3.39 -10.68
CA ALA A 35 -4.01 2.54 -10.17
C ALA A 35 -4.55 1.44 -9.25
N LEU A 36 -5.49 1.76 -8.35
CA LEU A 36 -6.17 0.78 -7.52
C LEU A 36 -6.95 -0.27 -8.33
N LEU A 37 -7.59 0.13 -9.43
CA LEU A 37 -8.26 -0.82 -10.32
C LEU A 37 -7.28 -1.79 -10.98
N LYS A 38 -6.08 -1.33 -11.37
CA LYS A 38 -5.02 -2.21 -11.90
C LYS A 38 -4.56 -3.21 -10.84
N ILE A 39 -4.43 -2.80 -9.58
CA ILE A 39 -4.11 -3.70 -8.47
C ILE A 39 -5.22 -4.73 -8.29
N ALA A 40 -6.48 -4.32 -8.32
CA ALA A 40 -7.62 -5.23 -8.20
C ALA A 40 -7.64 -6.27 -9.33
N ASP A 41 -7.34 -5.87 -10.56
CA ASP A 41 -7.25 -6.79 -11.70
C ASP A 41 -6.04 -7.74 -11.58
N ALA A 42 -4.89 -7.26 -11.12
CA ALA A 42 -3.68 -8.09 -10.93
C ALA A 42 -3.79 -9.09 -9.76
N MET A 43 -4.50 -8.71 -8.70
CA MET A 43 -4.76 -9.56 -7.53
C MET A 43 -5.88 -10.58 -7.79
N GLY A 44 -6.85 -10.20 -8.63
CA GLY A 44 -8.15 -10.85 -8.72
C GLY A 44 -9.19 -10.02 -7.96
N ARG A 45 -10.30 -9.67 -8.64
CA ARG A 45 -11.32 -8.77 -8.08
C ARG A 45 -12.00 -9.32 -6.84
N ALA A 46 -12.21 -10.64 -6.77
CA ALA A 46 -12.84 -11.28 -5.61
C ALA A 46 -11.92 -11.20 -4.38
N GLU A 47 -10.63 -11.49 -4.59
CA GLU A 47 -9.58 -11.42 -3.58
C GLU A 47 -9.38 -9.99 -3.09
N PHE A 48 -9.42 -9.02 -4.00
CA PHE A 48 -9.35 -7.59 -3.66
C PHE A 48 -10.53 -7.15 -2.79
N ILE A 49 -11.75 -7.52 -3.17
CA ILE A 49 -12.97 -7.20 -2.39
C ILE A 49 -12.89 -7.82 -0.99
N GLU A 50 -12.47 -9.08 -0.89
CA GLU A 50 -12.35 -9.76 0.41
C GLU A 50 -11.25 -9.13 1.26
N ALA A 51 -10.08 -8.83 0.67
CA ALA A 51 -9.00 -8.14 1.36
C ALA A 51 -9.43 -6.77 1.88
N ARG A 52 -10.16 -5.99 1.06
CA ARG A 52 -10.70 -4.70 1.46
C ARG A 52 -11.69 -4.84 2.62
N LYS A 53 -12.64 -5.76 2.53
CA LYS A 53 -13.63 -6.00 3.59
C LYS A 53 -12.96 -6.42 4.89
N ARG A 54 -11.96 -7.30 4.80
CA ARG A 54 -11.19 -7.75 5.96
C ARG A 54 -10.36 -6.61 6.56
N ALA A 55 -9.74 -5.80 5.73
CA ALA A 55 -9.02 -4.61 6.17
C ALA A 55 -9.97 -3.59 6.84
N GLU A 56 -11.16 -3.33 6.29
CA GLU A 56 -12.17 -2.46 6.92
C GLU A 56 -12.59 -2.96 8.31
N ALA A 57 -12.64 -4.28 8.52
CA ALA A 57 -12.96 -4.89 9.81
C ALA A 57 -11.78 -4.89 10.81
N GLU A 58 -10.56 -5.21 10.35
CA GLU A 58 -9.38 -5.39 11.21
C GLU A 58 -8.62 -4.09 11.46
N ILE A 59 -8.62 -3.19 10.48
CA ILE A 59 -7.85 -1.94 10.48
C ILE A 59 -8.74 -0.79 10.96
N THR A 60 -8.88 -0.72 12.27
CA THR A 60 -9.71 0.29 12.95
C THR A 60 -8.99 1.62 13.19
N ASN A 61 -7.66 1.64 13.14
CA ASN A 61 -6.85 2.83 13.39
C ASN A 61 -5.45 2.72 12.77
N PHE A 62 -4.67 3.79 12.89
CA PHE A 62 -3.30 3.89 12.38
C PHE A 62 -2.36 2.80 12.94
N GLU A 63 -2.46 2.49 14.24
CA GLU A 63 -1.62 1.45 14.87
C GLU A 63 -1.95 0.04 14.36
N ALA A 64 -3.22 -0.23 14.04
CA ALA A 64 -3.61 -1.48 13.39
C ALA A 64 -2.96 -1.63 12.01
N ILE A 65 -2.83 -0.53 11.25
CA ILE A 65 -2.11 -0.53 9.96
C ILE A 65 -0.65 -0.86 10.19
N LYS A 66 0.01 -0.17 11.12
CA LYS A 66 1.42 -0.42 11.42
C LYS A 66 1.69 -1.88 11.78
N LYS A 67 0.81 -2.46 12.59
CA LYS A 67 0.90 -3.86 12.98
C LYS A 67 0.75 -4.80 11.77
N ALA A 68 -0.22 -4.56 10.89
CA ALA A 68 -0.44 -5.36 9.69
C ALA A 68 0.77 -5.32 8.74
N VAL A 69 1.28 -4.12 8.46
CA VAL A 69 2.48 -3.91 7.62
C VAL A 69 3.71 -4.62 8.21
N LYS A 70 3.97 -4.45 9.51
CA LYS A 70 5.10 -5.12 10.19
C LYS A 70 4.95 -6.64 10.31
N ALA A 71 3.74 -7.17 10.21
CA ALA A 71 3.51 -8.60 10.28
C ALA A 71 3.96 -9.33 8.99
N VAL A 72 4.10 -8.63 7.87
CA VAL A 72 4.61 -9.20 6.61
C VAL A 72 6.07 -9.61 6.78
N GLN A 73 6.34 -10.92 6.74
CA GLN A 73 7.70 -11.47 6.95
C GLN A 73 8.44 -11.79 5.64
N ARG A 74 7.71 -12.01 4.54
CA ARG A 74 8.28 -12.45 3.26
C ARG A 74 8.89 -11.26 2.51
N PRO A 75 10.22 -11.21 2.30
CA PRO A 75 10.86 -10.05 1.67
C PRO A 75 10.32 -9.73 0.28
N GLU A 76 9.96 -10.76 -0.49
CA GLU A 76 9.36 -10.56 -1.81
C GLU A 76 7.96 -9.95 -1.75
N ALA A 77 7.18 -10.25 -0.70
CA ALA A 77 5.87 -9.66 -0.47
C ALA A 77 6.00 -8.22 0.04
N GLN A 78 6.96 -7.94 0.93
CA GLN A 78 7.25 -6.58 1.40
C GLN A 78 7.58 -5.65 0.22
N ARG A 79 8.49 -6.06 -0.67
CA ARG A 79 8.84 -5.28 -1.86
C ARG A 79 7.66 -5.12 -2.82
N LEU A 80 6.87 -6.18 -3.03
CA LEU A 80 5.69 -6.07 -3.90
C LEU A 80 4.66 -5.10 -3.33
N ILE A 81 4.32 -5.22 -2.04
CA ILE A 81 3.37 -4.33 -1.38
C ILE A 81 3.85 -2.89 -1.43
N TYR A 82 5.13 -2.65 -1.17
CA TYR A 82 5.74 -1.34 -1.29
C TYR A 82 5.60 -0.75 -2.69
N ASN A 83 6.02 -1.49 -3.72
CA ASN A 83 5.95 -1.02 -5.10
C ASN A 83 4.52 -0.72 -5.53
N LEU A 84 3.55 -1.56 -5.15
CA LEU A 84 2.14 -1.32 -5.45
C LEU A 84 1.59 -0.07 -4.76
N ALA A 85 2.11 0.29 -3.58
CA ALA A 85 1.74 1.53 -2.91
C ALA A 85 2.36 2.76 -3.60
N VAL A 86 3.62 2.65 -4.06
CA VAL A 86 4.26 3.68 -4.90
C VAL A 86 3.49 3.86 -6.21
N ASP A 87 3.13 2.78 -6.91
CA ASP A 87 2.37 2.83 -8.16
C ASP A 87 0.98 3.50 -8.02
N VAL A 88 0.46 3.56 -6.80
CA VAL A 88 -0.81 4.27 -6.50
C VAL A 88 -0.57 5.74 -6.22
N ALA A 89 0.53 6.12 -5.56
CA ALA A 89 0.87 7.51 -5.25
C ALA A 89 1.49 8.25 -6.46
N GLU A 90 2.32 7.58 -7.25
CA GLU A 90 3.09 8.16 -8.36
C GLU A 90 2.27 8.78 -9.52
N PRO A 91 1.06 8.29 -9.87
CA PRO A 91 0.27 8.89 -10.95
C PRO A 91 -0.03 10.37 -10.72
N ASP A 92 -0.06 10.80 -9.46
CA ASP A 92 -0.09 12.20 -9.06
C ASP A 92 1.25 12.63 -8.45
N GLU A 93 1.35 13.92 -8.11
CA GLU A 93 2.46 14.41 -7.31
C GLU A 93 2.41 13.74 -5.93
N ILE A 94 3.39 12.86 -5.64
CA ILE A 94 3.54 12.28 -4.31
C ILE A 94 3.70 13.42 -3.30
N VAL A 95 2.72 13.64 -2.44
CA VAL A 95 2.81 14.72 -1.44
C VAL A 95 3.70 14.29 -0.27
N GLU A 96 4.17 15.26 0.53
CA GLU A 96 5.08 15.00 1.65
C GLU A 96 4.55 13.92 2.62
N THR A 97 3.25 13.93 2.89
CA THR A 97 2.59 12.97 3.79
C THR A 97 2.56 11.54 3.22
N GLU A 98 2.43 11.38 1.91
CA GLU A 98 2.52 10.08 1.23
C GLU A 98 3.96 9.56 1.22
N ALA A 99 4.91 10.44 0.92
CA ALA A 99 6.34 10.13 0.96
C ALA A 99 6.76 9.66 2.37
N ASP A 100 6.27 10.30 3.43
CA ASP A 100 6.52 9.89 4.81
C ASP A 100 5.97 8.49 5.14
N VAL A 101 4.77 8.17 4.65
CA VAL A 101 4.19 6.83 4.80
C VAL A 101 5.03 5.78 4.08
N LEU A 102 5.45 6.06 2.85
CA LEU A 102 6.26 5.15 2.04
C LEU A 102 7.65 4.95 2.68
N ARG A 103 8.31 6.04 3.11
CA ARG A 103 9.59 5.96 3.84
C ARG A 103 9.46 5.11 5.10
N TRP A 104 8.43 5.35 5.90
CA TRP A 104 8.18 4.58 7.11
C TRP A 104 7.99 3.07 6.82
N ALA A 105 7.27 2.72 5.74
CA ALA A 105 7.06 1.32 5.38
C ALA A 105 8.37 0.64 4.95
N ALA A 106 9.21 1.33 4.18
CA ALA A 106 10.53 0.85 3.78
C ALA A 106 11.47 0.66 4.98
N GLU A 107 11.50 1.63 5.89
CA GLU A 107 12.24 1.53 7.16
C GLU A 107 11.77 0.35 8.00
N ALA A 108 10.46 0.11 8.09
CA ALA A 108 9.89 -0.98 8.85
C ALA A 108 10.28 -2.37 8.32
N TRP A 109 10.56 -2.47 7.01
CA TRP A 109 11.02 -3.69 6.35
C TRP A 109 12.53 -3.74 6.11
N GLY A 110 13.26 -2.67 6.45
CA GLY A 110 14.72 -2.64 6.44
C GLY A 110 15.34 -2.61 5.04
N PHE A 111 14.68 -2.00 4.06
CA PHE A 111 15.29 -1.74 2.76
C PHE A 111 15.38 -0.24 2.44
N GLU A 112 16.45 0.13 1.75
CA GLU A 112 16.67 1.50 1.27
C GLU A 112 15.75 1.81 0.09
N VAL A 113 15.26 3.04 0.05
CA VAL A 113 14.44 3.60 -1.03
C VAL A 113 15.17 4.79 -1.60
N ASP A 114 14.98 5.02 -2.91
CA ASP A 114 15.54 6.18 -3.56
C ASP A 114 14.69 7.41 -3.22
N ASP A 115 15.26 8.33 -2.45
CA ASP A 115 14.62 9.59 -2.07
C ASP A 115 14.24 10.43 -3.29
N GLU A 116 14.88 10.25 -4.45
CA GLU A 116 14.49 10.92 -5.69
C GLU A 116 13.15 10.41 -6.22
N THR A 117 12.82 9.13 -5.95
CA THR A 117 11.55 8.51 -6.33
C THR A 117 10.40 8.97 -5.44
N LEU A 118 10.68 9.27 -4.16
CA LEU A 118 9.69 9.74 -3.18
C LEU A 118 9.70 11.26 -2.99
N ARG A 119 10.45 12.00 -3.82
CA ARG A 119 10.58 13.43 -3.63
C ARG A 119 9.25 14.11 -3.97
N PRO A 120 8.62 14.82 -3.02
CA PRO A 120 7.45 15.61 -3.35
C PRO A 120 7.85 16.67 -4.39
N LYS A 121 7.07 16.75 -5.48
CA LYS A 121 7.37 17.68 -6.57
C LYS A 121 6.87 19.09 -6.29
#